data_AF-A0A7V6RM11-F1
#
_entry.id   AF-A0A7V6RM11-F1
#
_cell.length_a   1.000
_cell.length_b   1.000
_cell.length_c   1.000
_cell.angle_alpha   90.00
_cell.angle_beta   90.00
_cell.angle_gamma   90.00
#
_symmetry.space_group_name_H-M   'P 1'
#
loop_
_entity.id
_entity.type
_entity.pdbx_description
1 polymer ?
#
loop_
_entity_poly.entity_id
_entity_poly.type
_entity_poly.pdbx_seq_one_letter_code
_entity_poly.pdbx_strand_id
1 'polypeptide(L)'
;MKKWITLLLCVCLTLFMSSTALAASSSTYIQDYYDNTPHYQSHEQPLVDAFRAQNNGSEAHALVERAIWYMENGYMIYGHSKYPTSGLIDCSNFVSLVYKDFGYNITSAARKYGTVGQKVSGVYTQKINGKYVLKGTENLRPGDIFTFWKVKNGERYIGHVAIYMGKINGEPCIIHTAKGHPTAIGITNNFSWWYGEHFNSVRRVLSDQSILPSHPYQAAAPVIPSIYKLSPQKPVILPGQSDPGNTMIPIKPADPDLEPPVVEQPAEPEPSLPSDKEPSQDQDDQLVKSQPTPNAWVSQIIKTDRGIRIILTRNPANRL
;
A
#
# COMPACT_ATOMS: atom_id res chain seq x y z
N MET A 1 19.51 -78.07 14.21
CA MET A 1 19.26 -77.21 15.40
C MET A 1 20.53 -76.47 15.79
N LYS A 2 20.61 -75.15 15.55
CA LYS A 2 21.38 -74.16 16.32
C LYS A 2 20.97 -72.75 15.83
N LYS A 3 21.03 -71.76 16.72
CA LYS A 3 20.40 -70.42 16.59
C LYS A 3 21.44 -69.33 16.29
N TRP A 4 20.93 -68.13 15.94
CA TRP A 4 21.37 -66.77 16.32
C TRP A 4 21.92 -65.82 15.23
N ILE A 5 21.31 -64.62 15.15
CA ILE A 5 21.85 -63.24 14.99
C ILE A 5 22.90 -63.04 13.86
N THR A 6 22.77 -62.16 12.85
CA THR A 6 22.61 -60.68 12.79
C THR A 6 22.35 -60.33 11.29
N LEU A 7 22.07 -59.12 10.77
CA LEU A 7 21.93 -57.74 11.27
C LEU A 7 20.92 -56.98 10.36
N LEU A 8 20.30 -55.91 10.87
CA LEU A 8 19.49 -54.97 10.10
C LEU A 8 20.37 -53.81 9.57
N LEU A 9 20.45 -53.60 8.25
CA LEU A 9 21.16 -52.44 7.68
C LEU A 9 20.28 -51.65 6.69
N CYS A 10 19.18 -51.08 7.20
CA CYS A 10 18.47 -50.02 6.50
C CYS A 10 19.23 -48.70 6.64
N VAL A 11 20.05 -48.37 5.64
CA VAL A 11 20.60 -47.01 5.47
C VAL A 11 19.99 -46.41 4.21
N CYS A 12 18.78 -45.84 4.37
CA CYS A 12 18.13 -45.04 3.34
C CYS A 12 18.88 -43.70 3.20
N LEU A 13 19.95 -43.67 2.42
CA LEU A 13 20.69 -42.45 2.11
C LEU A 13 20.00 -41.64 1.00
N THR A 14 18.74 -41.27 1.21
CA THR A 14 18.07 -40.24 0.39
C THR A 14 18.50 -38.87 0.88
N LEU A 15 19.57 -38.34 0.29
CA LEU A 15 20.06 -36.99 0.58
C LEU A 15 18.98 -35.95 0.28
N PHE A 16 18.52 -35.26 1.32
CA PHE A 16 17.61 -34.12 1.22
C PHE A 16 18.28 -32.93 0.52
N MET A 17 18.15 -32.88 -0.79
CA MET A 17 18.46 -31.70 -1.62
C MET A 17 17.15 -31.07 -2.09
N SER A 18 16.66 -30.03 -1.40
CA SER A 18 15.84 -28.91 -1.94
C SER A 18 15.13 -28.10 -0.83
N SER A 19 15.82 -27.12 -0.22
CA SER A 19 15.17 -26.15 0.70
C SER A 19 15.73 -24.71 0.64
N THR A 20 16.49 -24.33 -0.40
CA THR A 20 17.14 -23.00 -0.47
C THR A 20 16.30 -21.91 -1.14
N ALA A 21 15.13 -22.22 -1.71
CA ALA A 21 14.34 -21.30 -2.53
C ALA A 21 13.44 -20.30 -1.76
N LEU A 22 13.15 -20.55 -0.47
CA LEU A 22 12.19 -19.71 0.29
C LEU A 22 12.83 -18.49 0.98
N ALA A 23 14.14 -18.49 1.22
CA ALA A 23 14.83 -17.42 1.94
C ALA A 23 15.17 -16.20 1.06
N ALA A 24 15.26 -16.37 -0.26
CA ALA A 24 15.69 -15.32 -1.17
C ALA A 24 14.61 -14.25 -1.45
N SER A 25 13.32 -14.62 -1.42
CA SER A 25 12.24 -13.67 -1.69
C SER A 25 11.99 -12.69 -0.54
N SER A 26 12.17 -13.12 0.72
CA SER A 26 11.94 -12.24 1.88
C SER A 26 13.02 -11.17 2.02
N SER A 27 14.27 -11.44 1.64
CA SER A 27 15.35 -10.43 1.70
C SER A 27 15.10 -9.24 0.77
N THR A 28 14.54 -9.46 -0.42
CA THR A 28 14.22 -8.36 -1.35
C THR A 28 13.11 -7.49 -0.80
N TYR A 29 12.02 -8.08 -0.30
CA TYR A 29 10.91 -7.30 0.30
C TYR A 29 11.33 -6.51 1.54
N ILE A 30 12.26 -7.04 2.34
CA ILE A 30 12.83 -6.31 3.49
C ILE A 30 13.67 -5.12 3.01
N GLN A 31 14.47 -5.29 1.95
CA GLN A 31 15.21 -4.18 1.36
C GLN A 31 14.27 -3.13 0.78
N ASP A 32 13.26 -3.53 0.00
CA ASP A 32 12.22 -2.64 -0.55
C ASP A 32 11.50 -1.87 0.56
N TYR A 33 11.21 -2.50 1.71
CA TYR A 33 10.61 -1.83 2.86
C TYR A 33 11.49 -0.70 3.39
N TYR A 34 12.79 -0.96 3.59
CA TYR A 34 13.72 0.04 4.11
C TYR A 34 14.04 1.13 3.09
N ASP A 35 14.21 0.80 1.81
CA ASP A 35 14.49 1.75 0.74
C ASP A 35 13.34 2.76 0.53
N ASN A 36 12.09 2.32 0.72
CA ASN A 36 10.90 3.18 0.61
C ASN A 36 10.48 3.82 1.95
N THR A 37 11.09 3.47 3.09
CA THR A 37 10.75 4.05 4.40
C THR A 37 10.99 5.58 4.48
N PRO A 38 12.07 6.16 3.90
CA PRO A 38 12.25 7.61 3.85
C PRO A 38 11.15 8.35 3.07
N HIS A 39 10.55 7.73 2.04
CA HIS A 39 9.39 8.30 1.35
C HIS A 39 8.18 8.33 2.31
N TYR A 40 7.89 7.19 2.94
CA TYR A 40 6.83 7.09 3.95
C TYR A 40 6.94 8.17 5.04
N GLN A 41 8.15 8.37 5.58
CA GLN A 41 8.40 9.35 6.65
C GLN A 41 8.24 10.81 6.20
N SER A 42 8.50 11.13 4.94
CA SER A 42 8.46 12.50 4.41
C SER A 42 7.16 12.87 3.69
N HIS A 43 6.39 11.88 3.21
CA HIS A 43 5.15 12.08 2.46
C HIS A 43 3.91 11.51 3.16
N GLU A 44 3.87 10.20 3.40
CA GLU A 44 2.68 9.55 3.99
C GLU A 44 2.46 9.94 5.45
N GLN A 45 3.51 9.95 6.28
CA GLN A 45 3.40 10.18 7.72
C GLN A 45 2.77 11.55 8.07
N PRO A 46 3.18 12.69 7.47
CA PRO A 46 2.50 13.97 7.69
C PRO A 46 1.02 13.98 7.28
N LEU A 47 0.64 13.25 6.22
CA LEU A 47 -0.76 13.13 5.80
C LEU A 47 -1.58 12.26 6.77
N VAL A 48 -0.98 11.19 7.28
CA VAL A 48 -1.57 10.33 8.33
C VAL A 48 -1.78 11.11 9.62
N ASP A 49 -0.79 11.89 10.06
CA ASP A 49 -0.88 12.68 11.30
C ASP A 49 -1.90 13.81 11.17
N ALA A 50 -1.93 14.50 10.02
CA ALA A 50 -2.96 15.50 9.73
C ALA A 50 -4.37 14.89 9.63
N PHE A 51 -4.51 13.67 9.07
CA PHE A 51 -5.79 12.93 9.09
C PHE A 51 -6.23 12.58 10.52
N ARG A 52 -5.31 12.08 11.35
CA ARG A 52 -5.53 11.74 12.75
C ARG A 52 -5.93 12.97 13.58
N ALA A 53 -5.32 14.13 13.32
CA ALA A 53 -5.65 15.39 13.99
C ALA A 53 -7.09 15.87 13.70
N GLN A 54 -7.63 15.60 12.50
CA GLN A 54 -9.02 15.89 12.13
C GLN A 54 -9.97 14.69 12.31
N ASN A 55 -9.55 13.63 13.00
CA ASN A 55 -10.36 12.42 13.13
C ASN A 55 -11.54 12.63 14.10
N ASN A 56 -12.76 12.56 13.57
CA ASN A 56 -13.99 12.82 14.32
C ASN A 56 -14.60 11.56 14.98
N GLY A 57 -13.95 10.39 14.87
CA GLY A 57 -14.42 9.13 15.46
C GLY A 57 -15.59 8.45 14.72
N SER A 58 -16.11 9.04 13.65
CA SER A 58 -17.19 8.45 12.83
C SER A 58 -16.76 7.15 12.13
N GLU A 59 -17.74 6.33 11.73
CA GLU A 59 -17.51 5.10 10.96
C GLU A 59 -16.64 5.34 9.71
N ALA A 60 -16.90 6.44 8.99
CA ALA A 60 -16.17 6.83 7.80
C ALA A 60 -14.69 7.11 8.07
N HIS A 61 -14.37 7.78 9.19
CA HIS A 61 -12.99 8.00 9.60
C HIS A 61 -12.33 6.73 10.14
N ALA A 62 -13.08 5.90 10.90
CA ALA A 62 -12.59 4.62 11.38
C ALA A 62 -12.24 3.64 10.25
N LEU A 63 -13.00 3.66 9.14
CA LEU A 63 -12.69 2.88 7.94
C LEU A 63 -11.37 3.35 7.29
N VAL A 64 -11.10 4.66 7.28
CA VAL A 64 -9.82 5.20 6.80
C VAL A 64 -8.68 4.87 7.76
N GLU A 65 -8.86 4.96 9.08
CA GLU A 65 -7.87 4.44 10.06
C GLU A 65 -7.57 2.96 9.86
N ARG A 66 -8.56 2.14 9.47
CA ARG A 66 -8.30 0.73 9.15
C ARG A 66 -7.44 0.57 7.90
N ALA A 67 -7.62 1.41 6.88
CA ALA A 67 -6.76 1.44 5.71
C ALA A 67 -5.32 1.88 6.07
N ILE A 68 -5.17 2.91 6.91
CA ILE A 68 -3.88 3.36 7.45
C ILE A 68 -3.23 2.25 8.30
N TRP A 69 -4.00 1.56 9.13
CA TRP A 69 -3.50 0.45 9.94
C TRP A 69 -2.88 -0.65 9.07
N TYR A 70 -3.53 -1.02 7.96
CA TYR A 70 -2.98 -1.98 7.01
C TYR A 70 -1.73 -1.46 6.28
N MET A 71 -1.63 -0.16 6.04
CA MET A 71 -0.41 0.48 5.53
C MET A 71 0.74 0.41 6.55
N GLU A 72 0.49 0.69 7.83
CA GLU A 72 1.52 0.74 8.87
C GLU A 72 1.90 -0.63 9.47
N ASN A 73 1.00 -1.62 9.44
CA ASN A 73 1.11 -2.89 10.16
C ASN A 73 0.74 -4.14 9.34
N GLY A 74 0.22 -3.98 8.11
CA GLY A 74 -0.21 -5.10 7.28
C GLY A 74 0.92 -5.83 6.54
N TYR A 75 2.07 -5.17 6.33
CA TYR A 75 3.23 -5.74 5.63
C TYR A 75 2.86 -6.46 4.32
N MET A 76 1.97 -5.83 3.55
CA MET A 76 1.44 -6.41 2.32
C MET A 76 2.49 -6.30 1.20
N ILE A 77 2.45 -7.25 0.28
CA ILE A 77 3.21 -7.19 -0.97
C ILE A 77 2.23 -7.18 -2.14
N TYR A 78 2.51 -6.40 -3.19
CA TYR A 78 1.62 -6.33 -4.34
C TYR A 78 1.56 -7.68 -5.07
N GLY A 79 0.34 -8.18 -5.33
CA GLY A 79 0.13 -9.41 -6.09
C GLY A 79 -1.32 -9.89 -6.11
N HIS A 80 -1.70 -10.60 -7.18
CA HIS A 80 -3.06 -11.07 -7.41
C HIS A 80 -3.40 -12.34 -6.64
N SER A 81 -3.46 -12.24 -5.30
CA SER A 81 -3.93 -13.29 -4.40
C SER A 81 -4.62 -12.70 -3.17
N LYS A 82 -5.18 -13.55 -2.32
CA LYS A 82 -5.88 -13.16 -1.10
C LYS A 82 -4.87 -12.97 0.04
N TYR A 83 -4.76 -11.74 0.53
CA TYR A 83 -3.88 -11.37 1.64
C TYR A 83 -4.01 -12.27 2.88
N PRO A 84 -5.22 -12.61 3.39
CA PRO A 84 -5.37 -13.46 4.59
C PRO A 84 -4.66 -14.81 4.52
N THR A 85 -4.43 -15.36 3.32
CA THR A 85 -3.80 -16.66 3.11
C THR A 85 -2.38 -16.59 2.56
N SER A 86 -1.94 -15.42 2.06
CA SER A 86 -0.71 -15.34 1.24
C SER A 86 0.16 -14.12 1.44
N GLY A 87 -0.27 -13.11 2.22
CA GLY A 87 0.46 -11.85 2.39
C GLY A 87 0.49 -10.95 1.15
N LEU A 88 -0.14 -11.36 0.04
CA LEU A 88 -0.24 -10.61 -1.20
C LEU A 88 -1.56 -9.84 -1.30
N ILE A 89 -1.54 -8.63 -1.87
CA ILE A 89 -2.71 -7.77 -2.04
C ILE A 89 -2.71 -7.08 -3.42
N ASP A 90 -3.89 -6.83 -3.97
CA ASP A 90 -4.08 -5.87 -5.07
C ASP A 90 -5.16 -4.84 -4.70
N CYS A 91 -5.31 -3.80 -5.52
CA CYS A 91 -6.19 -2.67 -5.23
C CYS A 91 -7.61 -3.08 -4.81
N SER A 92 -8.24 -4.01 -5.53
CA SER A 92 -9.60 -4.45 -5.24
C SER A 92 -9.68 -5.42 -4.06
N ASN A 93 -8.67 -6.26 -3.83
CA ASN A 93 -8.60 -7.05 -2.61
C ASN A 93 -8.37 -6.15 -1.38
N PHE A 94 -7.56 -5.08 -1.47
CA PHE A 94 -7.33 -4.11 -0.40
C PHE A 94 -8.61 -3.38 0.00
N VAL A 95 -9.29 -2.76 -0.97
CA VAL A 95 -10.53 -2.04 -0.69
C VAL A 95 -11.62 -3.00 -0.18
N SER A 96 -11.73 -4.21 -0.74
CA SER A 96 -12.66 -5.23 -0.25
C SER A 96 -12.34 -5.70 1.18
N LEU A 97 -11.06 -5.86 1.54
CA LEU A 97 -10.61 -6.21 2.88
C LEU A 97 -11.00 -5.14 3.92
N VAL A 98 -10.64 -3.88 3.66
CA VAL A 98 -10.95 -2.76 4.56
C VAL A 98 -12.46 -2.63 4.78
N TYR A 99 -13.27 -2.72 3.73
CA TYR A 99 -14.72 -2.64 3.85
C TYR A 99 -15.34 -3.85 4.56
N LYS A 100 -14.80 -5.06 4.35
CA LYS A 100 -15.25 -6.28 5.00
C LYS A 100 -15.07 -6.22 6.52
N ASP A 101 -14.01 -5.57 7.00
CA ASP A 101 -13.78 -5.38 8.44
C ASP A 101 -14.90 -4.58 9.13
N PHE A 102 -15.66 -3.77 8.38
CA PHE A 102 -16.84 -3.03 8.85
C PHE A 102 -18.17 -3.73 8.44
N GLY A 103 -18.11 -5.00 8.06
CA GLY A 103 -19.28 -5.80 7.66
C GLY A 103 -19.74 -5.63 6.20
N TYR A 104 -19.13 -4.74 5.42
CA TYR A 104 -19.54 -4.48 4.03
C TYR A 104 -18.91 -5.49 3.05
N ASN A 105 -19.72 -6.44 2.60
CA ASN A 105 -19.31 -7.44 1.61
C ASN A 105 -19.32 -6.87 0.18
N ILE A 106 -18.24 -6.20 -0.22
CA ILE A 106 -18.04 -5.72 -1.60
C ILE A 106 -17.13 -6.64 -2.42
N THR A 107 -17.29 -6.61 -3.75
CA THR A 107 -16.51 -7.44 -4.68
C THR A 107 -15.01 -7.17 -4.60
N SER A 108 -14.19 -8.22 -4.63
CA SER A 108 -12.73 -8.11 -4.67
C SER A 108 -12.15 -8.03 -6.09
N ALA A 109 -12.97 -7.74 -7.10
CA ALA A 109 -12.57 -7.66 -8.50
C ALA A 109 -12.81 -6.25 -9.06
N ALA A 110 -11.75 -5.48 -9.33
CA ALA A 110 -11.80 -4.08 -9.79
C ALA A 110 -12.82 -3.83 -10.92
N ARG A 111 -12.87 -4.73 -11.93
CA ARG A 111 -13.82 -4.67 -13.07
C ARG A 111 -15.29 -4.56 -12.66
N LYS A 112 -15.67 -5.05 -11.48
CA LYS A 112 -17.05 -5.02 -10.96
C LYS A 112 -17.37 -3.81 -10.07
N TYR A 113 -16.44 -2.91 -9.78
CA TYR A 113 -16.70 -1.78 -8.88
C TYR A 113 -17.74 -0.78 -9.40
N GLY A 114 -18.09 -0.82 -10.70
CA GLY A 114 -19.24 -0.08 -11.23
C GLY A 114 -20.59 -0.46 -10.60
N THR A 115 -20.69 -1.63 -9.93
CA THR A 115 -21.90 -2.10 -9.23
C THR A 115 -21.79 -1.96 -7.71
N VAL A 116 -20.69 -1.42 -7.16
CA VAL A 116 -20.48 -1.28 -5.71
C VAL A 116 -21.14 0.01 -5.21
N GLY A 117 -21.99 -0.08 -4.19
CA GLY A 117 -22.66 1.09 -3.60
C GLY A 117 -23.44 1.93 -4.63
N GLN A 118 -23.59 3.22 -4.37
CA GLN A 118 -24.17 4.19 -5.31
C GLN A 118 -23.10 5.03 -6.00
N LYS A 119 -23.37 5.55 -7.20
CA LYS A 119 -22.46 6.50 -7.87
C LYS A 119 -22.56 7.87 -7.20
N VAL A 120 -21.43 8.46 -6.81
CA VAL A 120 -21.38 9.85 -6.36
C VAL A 120 -21.39 10.75 -7.61
N SER A 121 -22.43 11.58 -7.71
CA SER A 121 -22.58 12.57 -8.79
C SER A 121 -21.76 13.83 -8.53
N GLY A 122 -21.55 14.65 -9.56
CA GLY A 122 -20.82 15.93 -9.45
C GLY A 122 -19.29 15.82 -9.45
N VAL A 123 -18.72 14.64 -9.16
CA VAL A 123 -17.25 14.44 -9.14
C VAL A 123 -16.73 14.08 -10.53
N TYR A 124 -15.76 14.85 -11.04
CA TYR A 124 -15.11 14.63 -12.33
C TYR A 124 -13.70 15.22 -12.35
N THR A 125 -12.92 14.92 -13.39
CA THR A 125 -11.61 15.55 -13.63
C THR A 125 -11.66 16.43 -14.87
N GLN A 126 -10.96 17.57 -14.83
CA GLN A 126 -10.90 18.54 -15.91
C GLN A 126 -9.44 18.79 -16.29
N LYS A 127 -9.09 18.73 -17.59
CA LYS A 127 -7.75 19.07 -18.06
C LYS A 127 -7.63 20.60 -18.20
N ILE A 128 -6.69 21.21 -17.48
CA ILE A 128 -6.40 22.65 -17.46
C ILE A 128 -4.89 22.81 -17.60
N ASN A 129 -4.45 23.57 -18.60
CA ASN A 129 -3.02 23.83 -18.88
C ASN A 129 -2.15 22.56 -18.89
N GLY A 130 -2.65 21.49 -19.50
CA GLY A 130 -1.97 20.18 -19.62
C GLY A 130 -2.10 19.26 -18.41
N LYS A 131 -2.41 19.76 -17.22
CA LYS A 131 -2.61 18.99 -15.98
C LYS A 131 -4.10 18.66 -15.76
N TYR A 132 -4.40 17.63 -15.00
CA TYR A 132 -5.77 17.29 -14.59
C TYR A 132 -6.09 17.85 -13.20
N VAL A 133 -7.29 18.39 -13.02
CA VAL A 133 -7.78 18.93 -11.76
C VAL A 133 -9.05 18.18 -11.36
N LEU A 134 -9.09 17.64 -10.15
CA LEU A 134 -10.30 17.03 -9.59
C LEU A 134 -11.31 18.13 -9.22
N LYS A 135 -12.55 17.97 -9.67
CA LYS A 135 -13.68 18.87 -9.45
C LYS A 135 -14.81 18.12 -8.76
N GLY A 136 -15.72 18.85 -8.12
CA GLY A 136 -16.82 18.25 -7.37
C GLY A 136 -16.44 17.71 -5.99
N THR A 137 -15.28 18.10 -5.46
CA THR A 137 -14.72 17.56 -4.21
C THR A 137 -15.59 17.76 -2.97
N GLU A 138 -16.49 18.73 -3.00
CA GLU A 138 -17.52 19.01 -1.99
C GLU A 138 -18.61 17.93 -1.91
N ASN A 139 -18.75 17.08 -2.94
CA ASN A 139 -19.66 15.94 -2.94
C ASN A 139 -19.03 14.68 -2.32
N LEU A 140 -17.72 14.69 -2.03
CA LEU A 140 -16.97 13.55 -1.51
C LEU A 140 -17.04 13.45 0.02
N ARG A 141 -16.94 12.23 0.54
CA ARG A 141 -16.89 11.93 1.98
C ARG A 141 -15.85 10.83 2.25
N PRO A 142 -15.13 10.85 3.38
CA PRO A 142 -14.21 9.78 3.75
C PRO A 142 -14.85 8.39 3.60
N GLY A 143 -14.05 7.42 3.16
CA GLY A 143 -14.50 6.09 2.76
C GLY A 143 -14.87 5.97 1.27
N ASP A 144 -15.35 7.03 0.60
CA ASP A 144 -15.76 6.98 -0.82
C ASP A 144 -14.73 6.27 -1.72
N ILE A 145 -15.18 5.33 -2.54
CA ILE A 145 -14.29 4.51 -3.37
C ILE A 145 -14.08 5.20 -4.73
N PHE A 146 -12.86 5.63 -4.97
CA PHE A 146 -12.43 6.09 -6.29
C PHE A 146 -12.20 4.89 -7.21
N THR A 147 -12.67 5.01 -8.45
CA THR A 147 -12.44 4.04 -9.52
C THR A 147 -11.63 4.70 -10.63
N PHE A 148 -10.63 3.98 -11.13
CA PHE A 148 -9.79 4.42 -12.25
C PHE A 148 -9.83 3.40 -13.38
N TRP A 149 -9.80 3.90 -14.61
CA TRP A 149 -9.83 3.07 -15.80
C TRP A 149 -8.43 2.65 -16.25
N LYS A 150 -8.35 1.48 -16.89
CA LYS A 150 -7.21 1.02 -17.70
C LYS A 150 -7.76 0.57 -19.07
N VAL A 151 -6.88 0.42 -20.06
CA VAL A 151 -7.22 -0.12 -21.38
C VAL A 151 -6.46 -1.41 -21.59
N LYS A 152 -7.15 -2.48 -22.02
CA LYS A 152 -6.54 -3.74 -22.48
C LYS A 152 -7.23 -4.17 -23.76
N ASN A 153 -6.46 -4.47 -24.81
CA ASN A 153 -6.97 -4.81 -26.15
C ASN A 153 -7.94 -3.76 -26.73
N GLY A 154 -7.72 -2.47 -26.45
CA GLY A 154 -8.59 -1.37 -26.88
C GLY A 154 -9.84 -1.13 -26.02
N GLU A 155 -10.18 -2.06 -25.11
CA GLU A 155 -11.35 -1.93 -24.23
C GLU A 155 -10.99 -1.23 -22.91
N ARG A 156 -11.79 -0.21 -22.55
CA ARG A 156 -11.71 0.50 -21.26
C ARG A 156 -12.44 -0.28 -20.17
N TYR A 157 -11.78 -0.52 -19.04
CA TYR A 157 -12.36 -1.18 -17.86
C TYR A 157 -11.86 -0.55 -16.56
N ILE A 158 -12.56 -0.76 -15.43
CA ILE A 158 -12.07 -0.33 -14.11
C ILE A 158 -10.89 -1.24 -13.72
N GLY A 159 -9.69 -0.66 -13.72
CA GLY A 159 -8.42 -1.38 -13.54
C GLY A 159 -7.63 -0.99 -12.29
N HIS A 160 -8.10 0.00 -11.54
CA HIS A 160 -7.57 0.37 -10.22
C HIS A 160 -8.67 0.99 -9.36
N VAL A 161 -8.57 0.86 -8.03
CA VAL A 161 -9.52 1.41 -7.05
C VAL A 161 -8.79 1.91 -5.79
N ALA A 162 -9.36 2.91 -5.13
CA ALA A 162 -8.78 3.54 -3.94
C ALA A 162 -9.86 4.01 -2.96
N ILE A 163 -9.52 4.18 -1.67
CA ILE A 163 -10.42 4.73 -0.64
C ILE A 163 -10.08 6.21 -0.47
N TYR A 164 -11.08 7.08 -0.52
CA TYR A 164 -10.93 8.51 -0.22
C TYR A 164 -10.77 8.73 1.28
N MET A 165 -9.73 9.45 1.67
CA MET A 165 -9.44 9.77 3.07
C MET A 165 -10.16 11.04 3.54
N GLY A 166 -10.58 11.89 2.61
CA GLY A 166 -11.02 13.26 2.90
C GLY A 166 -10.13 14.29 2.20
N LYS A 167 -10.31 15.56 2.55
CA LYS A 167 -9.29 16.58 2.29
C LYS A 167 -8.32 16.60 3.45
N ILE A 168 -7.02 16.63 3.18
CA ILE A 168 -5.95 16.75 4.16
C ILE A 168 -5.11 17.93 3.70
N ASN A 169 -4.88 18.91 4.57
CA ASN A 169 -4.21 20.18 4.23
C ASN A 169 -4.83 20.89 2.99
N GLY A 170 -6.15 20.75 2.82
CA GLY A 170 -6.91 21.30 1.68
C GLY A 170 -6.96 20.41 0.43
N GLU A 171 -6.09 19.41 0.32
CA GLU A 171 -5.97 18.55 -0.86
C GLU A 171 -6.75 17.24 -0.73
N PRO A 172 -7.46 16.78 -1.80
CA PRO A 172 -8.15 15.50 -1.79
C PRO A 172 -7.13 14.35 -1.69
N CYS A 173 -7.28 13.46 -0.72
CA CYS A 173 -6.34 12.34 -0.51
C CYS A 173 -7.03 10.98 -0.69
N ILE A 174 -6.33 10.02 -1.29
CA ILE A 174 -6.76 8.62 -1.44
C ILE A 174 -5.70 7.66 -0.92
N ILE A 175 -6.11 6.55 -0.29
CA ILE A 175 -5.24 5.44 0.14
C ILE A 175 -5.55 4.17 -0.68
N HIS A 176 -4.52 3.52 -1.19
CA HIS A 176 -4.63 2.36 -2.09
C HIS A 176 -3.34 1.56 -2.19
N THR A 177 -3.39 0.43 -2.91
CA THR A 177 -2.16 -0.27 -3.30
C THR A 177 -1.36 0.57 -4.30
N ALA A 178 -0.07 0.77 -4.05
CA ALA A 178 0.82 1.58 -4.88
C ALA A 178 2.26 1.01 -4.85
N LYS A 179 3.05 1.29 -5.89
CA LYS A 179 4.48 0.94 -5.93
C LYS A 179 5.30 2.02 -5.23
N GLY A 180 6.50 1.66 -4.74
CA GLY A 180 7.39 2.62 -4.08
C GLY A 180 7.00 2.98 -2.63
N HIS A 181 6.20 2.13 -1.97
CA HIS A 181 5.83 2.28 -0.56
C HIS A 181 6.22 1.02 0.23
N PRO A 182 6.56 1.14 1.53
CA PRO A 182 7.13 0.03 2.31
C PRO A 182 6.25 -1.23 2.40
N THR A 183 4.93 -1.08 2.31
CA THR A 183 3.95 -2.18 2.54
C THR A 183 2.98 -2.35 1.37
N ALA A 184 3.39 -1.94 0.15
CA ALA A 184 2.57 -1.92 -1.06
C ALA A 184 1.27 -1.09 -0.98
N ILE A 185 1.02 -0.40 0.13
CA ILE A 185 -0.06 0.58 0.35
C ILE A 185 0.58 1.96 0.47
N GLY A 186 -0.03 2.98 -0.13
CA GLY A 186 0.43 4.37 -0.07
C GLY A 186 -0.73 5.37 -0.20
N ILE A 187 -0.40 6.65 -0.04
CA ILE A 187 -1.35 7.77 -0.14
C ILE A 187 -1.04 8.59 -1.40
N THR A 188 -2.07 8.96 -2.15
CA THR A 188 -1.98 9.96 -3.23
C THR A 188 -2.83 11.17 -2.89
N ASN A 189 -2.23 12.37 -2.88
CA ASN A 189 -2.90 13.67 -2.86
C ASN A 189 -2.92 14.36 -4.25
N ASN A 190 -2.01 13.99 -5.16
CA ASN A 190 -1.82 14.67 -6.44
C ASN A 190 -2.58 14.02 -7.61
N PHE A 191 -3.61 14.70 -8.10
CA PHE A 191 -4.42 14.28 -9.25
C PHE A 191 -3.97 14.87 -10.61
N SER A 192 -2.83 15.56 -10.67
CA SER A 192 -2.38 16.29 -11.89
C SER A 192 -2.14 15.40 -13.12
N TRP A 193 -1.86 14.11 -12.91
CA TRP A 193 -1.34 13.19 -13.92
C TRP A 193 -2.19 11.92 -14.04
N TRP A 194 -1.60 10.75 -13.79
CA TRP A 194 -2.23 9.45 -14.03
C TRP A 194 -3.62 9.34 -13.37
N TYR A 195 -3.75 9.66 -12.09
CA TYR A 195 -5.02 9.59 -11.35
C TYR A 195 -6.09 10.54 -11.88
N GLY A 196 -5.72 11.71 -12.40
CA GLY A 196 -6.67 12.65 -12.99
C GLY A 196 -7.12 12.24 -14.39
N GLU A 197 -6.19 11.75 -15.21
CA GLU A 197 -6.46 11.23 -16.55
C GLU A 197 -7.29 9.95 -16.52
N HIS A 198 -6.91 9.03 -15.63
CA HIS A 198 -7.50 7.71 -15.49
C HIS A 198 -8.71 7.70 -14.55
N PHE A 199 -9.14 8.84 -14.02
CA PHE A 199 -10.36 8.94 -13.20
C PHE A 199 -11.59 8.43 -13.98
N ASN A 200 -12.35 7.53 -13.36
CA ASN A 200 -13.54 6.93 -13.96
C ASN A 200 -14.84 7.37 -13.26
N SER A 201 -14.93 7.18 -11.96
CA SER A 201 -16.06 7.61 -11.12
C SER A 201 -15.76 7.42 -9.63
N VAL A 202 -16.59 7.98 -8.76
CA VAL A 202 -16.60 7.66 -7.32
C VAL A 202 -17.86 6.86 -6.95
N ARG A 203 -17.69 5.92 -6.02
CA ARG A 203 -18.75 5.05 -5.49
C ARG A 203 -18.86 5.20 -3.97
N ARG A 204 -20.07 5.35 -3.44
CA ARG A 204 -20.35 5.45 -2.01
C ARG A 204 -21.06 4.19 -1.52
N VAL A 205 -20.44 3.51 -0.55
CA VAL A 205 -21.01 2.34 0.15
C VAL A 205 -21.57 2.74 1.51
N LEU A 206 -20.85 3.62 2.23
CA LEU A 206 -21.24 4.13 3.53
C LEU A 206 -22.49 5.02 3.44
N SER A 207 -23.26 5.07 4.52
CA SER A 207 -24.49 5.85 4.59
C SER A 207 -24.24 7.33 4.89
N ASP A 208 -25.29 8.15 4.83
CA ASP A 208 -25.25 9.53 5.30
C ASP A 208 -25.07 9.64 6.82
N GLN A 209 -25.37 8.59 7.58
CA GLN A 209 -25.11 8.54 9.03
C GLN A 209 -23.65 8.23 9.35
N SER A 210 -22.96 7.51 8.47
CA SER A 210 -21.58 7.02 8.67
C SER A 210 -20.52 8.13 8.84
N ILE A 211 -20.84 9.38 8.53
CA ILE A 211 -19.97 10.54 8.78
C ILE A 211 -20.20 11.20 10.16
N LEU A 212 -21.25 10.83 10.87
CA LEU A 212 -21.61 11.40 12.17
C LEU A 212 -20.82 10.69 13.29
N PRO A 213 -20.13 11.42 14.19
CA PRO A 213 -19.43 10.84 15.34
C PRO A 213 -20.34 10.00 16.26
N SER A 214 -21.63 10.33 16.31
CA SER A 214 -22.65 9.66 17.12
C SER A 214 -23.24 8.39 16.48
N HIS A 215 -22.90 8.08 15.22
CA HIS A 215 -23.41 6.88 14.56
C HIS A 215 -22.69 5.62 15.08
N PRO A 216 -23.41 4.66 15.70
CA PRO A 216 -22.79 3.43 16.18
C PRO A 216 -22.45 2.52 14.99
N TYR A 217 -21.21 2.06 14.95
CA TYR A 217 -20.72 1.07 13.97
C TYR A 217 -20.05 -0.10 14.67
N GLN A 218 -19.82 -1.18 13.94
CA GLN A 218 -19.03 -2.33 14.39
C GLN A 218 -17.85 -2.54 13.45
N ALA A 219 -16.68 -2.77 14.01
CA ALA A 219 -15.48 -3.14 13.28
C ALA A 219 -14.93 -4.45 13.85
N ALA A 220 -14.74 -5.44 12.99
CA ALA A 220 -13.97 -6.64 13.33
C ALA A 220 -12.50 -6.29 13.58
N ALA A 221 -11.76 -7.14 14.29
CA ALA A 221 -10.30 -7.04 14.36
C ALA A 221 -9.69 -7.11 12.94
N PRO A 222 -8.58 -6.39 12.66
CA PRO A 222 -7.94 -6.46 11.36
C PRO A 222 -7.39 -7.86 11.10
N VAL A 223 -7.41 -8.27 9.83
CA VAL A 223 -6.97 -9.60 9.45
C VAL A 223 -5.44 -9.68 9.46
N ILE A 224 -4.92 -10.61 10.27
CA ILE A 224 -3.52 -11.03 10.22
C ILE A 224 -3.40 -12.16 9.18
N PRO A 225 -2.44 -12.09 8.24
CA PRO A 225 -2.28 -13.11 7.22
C PRO A 225 -1.65 -14.37 7.82
N SER A 226 -2.07 -15.56 7.36
CA SER A 226 -1.47 -16.82 7.80
C SER A 226 0.00 -16.95 7.42
N ILE A 227 0.45 -16.20 6.41
CA ILE A 227 1.83 -16.12 5.96
C ILE A 227 2.11 -14.65 5.59
N TYR A 228 3.09 -14.06 6.27
CA TYR A 228 3.69 -12.79 5.87
C TYR A 228 4.71 -13.00 4.74
N LYS A 229 4.61 -12.23 3.64
CA LYS A 229 5.60 -12.24 2.54
C LYS A 229 6.77 -11.31 2.86
N LEU A 230 6.43 -10.11 3.31
CA LEU A 230 7.29 -9.25 4.11
C LEU A 230 6.98 -9.55 5.58
N SER A 231 7.94 -10.09 6.32
CA SER A 231 7.80 -10.26 7.78
C SER A 231 7.59 -8.90 8.47
N PRO A 232 6.92 -8.83 9.63
CA PRO A 232 6.83 -7.59 10.40
C PRO A 232 8.21 -7.04 10.77
N GLN A 233 8.45 -5.77 10.43
CA GLN A 233 9.70 -5.04 10.72
C GLN A 233 9.67 -4.26 12.05
N LYS A 234 8.48 -4.14 12.64
CA LYS A 234 8.20 -3.69 14.02
C LYS A 234 7.07 -4.57 14.59
N PRO A 235 6.82 -4.56 15.92
CA PRO A 235 5.66 -5.25 16.48
C PRO A 235 4.34 -4.78 15.83
N VAL A 236 3.45 -5.73 15.54
CA VAL A 236 2.10 -5.44 15.02
C VAL A 236 1.23 -5.02 16.21
N ILE A 237 0.83 -3.74 16.25
CA ILE A 237 -0.04 -3.20 17.30
C ILE A 237 -1.49 -3.28 16.81
N LEU A 238 -2.37 -4.02 17.49
CA LEU A 238 -3.79 -4.08 17.10
C LEU A 238 -4.55 -2.81 17.52
N PRO A 239 -5.64 -2.42 16.83
CA PRO A 239 -6.48 -1.30 17.24
C PRO A 239 -6.96 -1.45 18.69
N GLY A 240 -6.79 -0.40 19.49
CA GLY A 240 -7.11 -0.41 20.92
C GLY A 240 -6.00 -0.95 21.84
N GLN A 241 -4.85 -1.39 21.31
CA GLN A 241 -3.66 -1.69 22.10
C GLN A 241 -2.73 -0.47 22.16
N SER A 242 -2.15 -0.21 23.34
CA SER A 242 -1.08 0.77 23.51
C SER A 242 0.23 0.23 22.92
N ASP A 243 0.93 1.03 22.12
CA ASP A 243 2.28 0.71 21.65
C ASP A 243 3.27 0.76 22.84
N PRO A 244 3.92 -0.37 23.23
CA PRO A 244 4.85 -0.39 24.34
C PRO A 244 6.16 0.38 24.07
N GLY A 245 6.42 0.77 22.83
CA GLY A 245 7.57 1.60 22.42
C GLY A 245 7.25 3.08 22.19
N ASN A 246 5.97 3.47 22.21
CA ASN A 246 5.54 4.83 21.86
C ASN A 246 4.44 5.32 22.81
N THR A 247 4.83 6.13 23.80
CA THR A 247 3.89 6.83 24.70
C THR A 247 3.17 7.97 23.96
N MET A 248 2.25 7.60 23.06
CA MET A 248 1.28 8.49 22.46
C MET A 248 -0.03 8.48 23.27
N ILE A 249 -0.61 9.67 23.38
CA ILE A 249 -1.63 10.04 24.35
C ILE A 249 -2.94 9.25 24.11
N PRO A 250 -3.63 8.74 25.15
CA PRO A 250 -4.94 8.13 24.97
C PRO A 250 -5.90 9.14 24.35
N ILE A 251 -6.59 8.75 23.27
CA ILE A 251 -7.58 9.60 22.60
C ILE A 251 -8.72 9.90 23.59
N LYS A 252 -8.63 11.05 24.26
CA LYS A 252 -9.73 11.63 25.03
C LYS A 252 -10.86 11.93 24.02
N PRO A 253 -12.12 11.55 24.29
CA PRO A 253 -13.25 12.04 23.51
C PRO A 253 -13.19 13.56 23.43
N ALA A 254 -13.44 14.11 22.23
CA ALA A 254 -13.36 15.55 22.00
C ALA A 254 -14.24 16.30 23.02
N ASP A 255 -13.62 17.27 23.69
CA ASP A 255 -14.32 18.18 24.60
C ASP A 255 -15.18 19.12 23.74
N PRO A 256 -16.52 19.13 23.85
CA PRO A 256 -17.38 19.86 22.93
C PRO A 256 -17.23 21.39 23.03
N ASP A 257 -16.60 21.89 24.11
CA ASP A 257 -16.49 23.30 24.44
C ASP A 257 -15.08 23.90 24.17
N LEU A 258 -14.16 23.15 23.55
CA LEU A 258 -12.85 23.68 23.14
C LEU A 258 -12.90 24.28 21.74
N GLU A 259 -12.68 25.60 21.65
CA GLU A 259 -12.45 26.28 20.36
C GLU A 259 -11.23 25.67 19.63
N PRO A 260 -11.29 25.53 18.29
CA PRO A 260 -10.18 24.96 17.54
C PRO A 260 -8.93 25.83 17.67
N PRO A 261 -7.73 25.24 17.83
CA PRO A 261 -6.51 26.01 17.93
C PRO A 261 -6.29 26.83 16.65
N VAL A 262 -5.89 28.08 16.82
CA VAL A 262 -5.49 28.94 15.70
C VAL A 262 -4.21 28.36 15.08
N VAL A 263 -4.35 27.71 13.93
CA VAL A 263 -3.23 27.15 13.18
C VAL A 263 -2.46 28.29 12.54
N GLU A 264 -1.28 28.62 13.08
CA GLU A 264 -0.31 29.45 12.35
C GLU A 264 0.07 28.73 11.06
N GLN A 265 -0.15 29.41 9.94
CA GLN A 265 0.06 28.86 8.60
C GLN A 265 1.57 28.70 8.34
N PRO A 266 2.10 27.48 8.14
CA PRO A 266 3.52 27.29 7.88
C PRO A 266 3.93 27.96 6.56
N ALA A 267 5.18 28.42 6.50
CA ALA A 267 5.74 28.98 5.28
C ALA A 267 5.68 27.96 4.12
N GLU A 268 5.31 28.45 2.93
CA GLU A 268 5.11 27.65 1.72
C GLU A 268 6.41 26.92 1.34
N PRO A 269 6.44 25.58 1.28
CA PRO A 269 7.64 24.84 0.89
C PRO A 269 7.94 25.04 -0.60
N GLU A 270 9.21 25.18 -0.96
CA GLU A 270 9.62 25.32 -2.36
C GLU A 270 9.13 24.14 -3.21
N PRO A 271 8.72 24.40 -4.47
CA PRO A 271 8.10 23.37 -5.31
C PRO A 271 9.09 22.25 -5.64
N SER A 272 8.82 21.06 -5.11
CA SER A 272 9.57 19.85 -5.44
C SER A 272 9.43 19.50 -6.93
N LEU A 273 10.54 19.11 -7.54
CA LEU A 273 10.59 18.71 -8.95
C LEU A 273 9.69 17.49 -9.20
N PRO A 274 9.00 17.41 -10.36
CA PRO A 274 8.10 16.31 -10.65
C PRO A 274 8.87 14.99 -10.74
N SER A 275 8.51 14.02 -9.90
CA SER A 275 8.89 12.63 -10.08
C SER A 275 8.23 12.09 -11.36
N ASP A 276 9.04 11.83 -12.38
CA ASP A 276 8.57 11.45 -13.71
C ASP A 276 8.02 10.02 -13.76
N LYS A 277 6.86 9.87 -14.42
CA LYS A 277 6.32 8.64 -15.04
C LYS A 277 6.51 7.32 -14.26
N GLU A 278 5.49 6.93 -13.51
CA GLU A 278 5.35 5.53 -13.09
C GLU A 278 5.24 4.59 -14.33
N PRO A 279 6.04 3.52 -14.44
CA PRO A 279 6.02 2.64 -15.61
C PRO A 279 4.82 1.69 -15.64
N SER A 280 4.38 1.34 -16.86
CA SER A 280 3.25 0.44 -17.11
C SER A 280 3.34 -0.87 -16.33
N GLN A 281 2.27 -1.22 -15.62
CA GLN A 281 2.22 -2.39 -14.72
C GLN A 281 1.93 -3.73 -15.44
N ASP A 282 1.88 -3.75 -16.77
CA ASP A 282 1.71 -4.97 -17.57
C ASP A 282 3.07 -5.64 -17.82
N GLN A 283 3.57 -6.35 -16.80
CA GLN A 283 4.51 -7.46 -16.98
C GLN A 283 3.93 -8.70 -16.30
N ASP A 284 3.07 -9.40 -17.04
CA ASP A 284 2.78 -10.82 -16.81
C ASP A 284 4.10 -11.62 -16.93
N ASP A 285 4.23 -12.72 -16.19
CA ASP A 285 5.44 -13.56 -16.10
C ASP A 285 5.98 -14.02 -17.49
N GLN A 286 6.96 -13.29 -18.02
CA GLN A 286 7.85 -13.80 -19.05
C GLN A 286 9.32 -13.61 -18.65
N LEU A 287 10.02 -14.74 -18.61
CA LEU A 287 11.44 -14.85 -18.26
C LEU A 287 12.33 -14.36 -19.42
N VAL A 288 12.25 -13.07 -19.74
CA VAL A 288 13.03 -12.45 -20.81
C VAL A 288 14.47 -12.29 -20.35
N LYS A 289 15.39 -13.03 -20.99
CA LYS A 289 16.84 -12.78 -20.89
C LYS A 289 17.16 -11.43 -21.52
N SER A 290 17.21 -10.37 -20.72
CA SER A 290 17.61 -9.05 -21.18
C SER A 290 19.09 -9.06 -21.61
N GLN A 291 19.37 -8.52 -22.79
CA GLN A 291 20.74 -8.23 -23.22
C GLN A 291 21.23 -6.95 -22.50
N PRO A 292 22.49 -6.90 -22.05
CA PRO A 292 23.00 -5.75 -21.30
C PRO A 292 23.10 -4.50 -22.19
N THR A 293 22.75 -3.34 -21.63
CA THR A 293 22.81 -2.06 -22.35
C THR A 293 24.23 -1.48 -22.38
N PRO A 294 24.59 -0.65 -23.40
CA PRO A 294 26.00 -0.37 -23.71
C PRO A 294 26.76 0.53 -22.72
N ASN A 295 26.15 1.02 -21.64
CA ASN A 295 26.78 1.99 -20.71
C ASN A 295 26.77 1.55 -19.24
N ALA A 296 26.55 0.26 -18.96
CA ALA A 296 26.58 -0.26 -17.60
C ALA A 296 27.99 -0.21 -16.97
N TRP A 297 28.10 0.48 -15.83
CA TRP A 297 29.24 0.31 -14.91
C TRP A 297 29.06 -0.98 -14.13
N VAL A 298 30.15 -1.74 -13.96
CA VAL A 298 30.14 -2.96 -13.16
C VAL A 298 30.79 -2.65 -11.81
N SER A 299 30.04 -2.85 -10.73
CA SER A 299 30.59 -2.85 -9.38
C SER A 299 31.07 -4.25 -9.01
N GLN A 300 32.29 -4.35 -8.50
CA GLN A 300 32.75 -5.55 -7.80
C GLN A 300 33.00 -5.20 -6.33
N ILE A 301 32.37 -5.96 -5.44
CA ILE A 301 32.54 -5.86 -4.00
C ILE A 301 33.59 -6.90 -3.59
N ILE A 302 34.76 -6.44 -3.18
CA ILE A 302 35.85 -7.31 -2.72
C ILE A 302 35.98 -7.15 -1.21
N LYS A 303 35.80 -8.25 -0.49
CA LYS A 303 36.02 -8.33 0.95
C LYS A 303 37.49 -8.69 1.20
N THR A 304 38.18 -7.87 1.98
CA THR A 304 39.59 -8.06 2.34
C THR A 304 39.74 -8.08 3.86
N ASP A 305 40.89 -8.54 4.35
CA ASP A 305 41.21 -8.56 5.79
C ASP A 305 41.25 -7.16 6.43
N ARG A 306 41.20 -6.10 5.61
CA ARG A 306 41.10 -4.68 6.04
C ARG A 306 39.74 -4.05 5.74
N GLY A 307 38.71 -4.86 5.52
CA GLY A 307 37.34 -4.43 5.25
C GLY A 307 36.89 -4.60 3.80
N ILE A 308 35.70 -4.08 3.50
CA ILE A 308 35.06 -4.16 2.17
C ILE A 308 35.54 -2.99 1.31
N ARG A 309 35.94 -3.28 0.07
CA ARG A 309 36.16 -2.27 -0.98
C ARG A 309 35.20 -2.50 -2.14
N ILE A 310 34.59 -1.42 -2.61
CA ILE A 310 33.78 -1.40 -3.84
C ILE A 310 34.68 -0.81 -4.93
N ILE A 311 34.88 -1.57 -6.02
CA ILE A 311 35.61 -1.09 -7.20
C ILE A 311 34.60 -0.95 -8.33
N LEU A 312 34.52 0.26 -8.89
CA LEU A 312 33.71 0.55 -10.07
C LEU A 312 34.62 0.47 -11.31
N THR A 313 34.34 -0.46 -12.21
CA THR A 313 35.05 -0.57 -13.49
C THR A 313 34.07 -0.39 -14.65
N ARG A 314 34.54 0.24 -15.74
CA ARG A 314 33.79 0.22 -17.00
C ARG A 314 33.87 -1.19 -17.58
N ASN A 315 32.75 -1.69 -18.09
CA ASN A 315 32.67 -3.01 -18.72
C ASN A 315 33.75 -3.13 -19.83
N PRO A 316 34.71 -4.08 -19.72
CA PRO A 316 35.80 -4.20 -20.69
C PRO A 316 35.33 -4.62 -22.10
N ALA A 317 34.09 -5.12 -22.25
CA ALA A 317 33.49 -5.44 -23.54
C ALA A 317 33.25 -4.23 -24.47
N ASN A 318 33.50 -3.00 -24.00
CA ASN A 318 33.35 -1.75 -24.76
C ASN A 318 34.70 -1.11 -25.15
N ARG A 319 35.75 -1.90 -25.39
CA ARG A 319 36.98 -1.43 -26.04
C ARG A 319 37.20 -2.20 -27.34
N LEU A 320 36.84 -1.54 -28.44
CA LEU A 320 36.87 -1.98 -29.85
C LEU A 320 35.71 -2.92 -30.22
#